data_AF-A0A6B3HDV1-F1
#
_entry.id   AF-A0A6B3HDV1-F1
#
_cell.length_a   1.000
_cell.length_b   1.000
_cell.length_c   1.000
_cell.angle_alpha   90.00
_cell.angle_beta   90.00
_cell.angle_gamma   90.00
#
_symmetry.space_group_name_H-M   'P 1'
#
loop_
_entity.id
_entity.type
_entity.pdbx_description
1 polymer ?
#
loop_
_entity_poly.entity_id
_entity_poly.type
_entity_poly.pdbx_seq_one_letter_code
_entity_poly.pdbx_strand_id
1 'polypeptide(L)'
;MLAPRWQWRTRRLRTAHGPTLAYEAAWCLVALADDVDNLPYVRRRTRPMPSVPQGVMVDVWAQLDSVEQQRRRAWLTRHSRTPLHMLGVPEELIELAGLYVTEWALPPDVPSISLVVQQRPRPRRTD
;
A
#
# COMPACT_ATOMS: atom_id res chain seq x y z
N MET A 1 -6.57 15.23 19.68
CA MET A 1 -5.58 14.13 19.62
C MET A 1 -6.13 13.00 18.75
N LEU A 2 -5.64 12.84 17.51
CA LEU A 2 -6.04 11.77 16.56
C LEU A 2 -5.22 10.47 16.73
N ALA A 3 -4.35 10.40 17.73
CA ALA A 3 -3.20 9.50 17.80
C ALA A 3 -3.49 7.99 17.99
N PRO A 4 -4.51 7.53 18.75
CA PRO A 4 -4.67 6.08 19.00
C PRO A 4 -5.15 5.31 17.77
N ARG A 5 -6.11 5.87 17.02
CA ARG A 5 -6.72 5.20 15.86
C ARG A 5 -5.72 5.02 14.71
N TRP A 6 -4.89 6.04 14.46
CA TRP A 6 -3.88 5.99 13.42
C TRP A 6 -2.77 5.01 13.80
N GLN A 7 -2.29 5.02 15.05
CA GLN A 7 -1.31 4.04 15.52
C GLN A 7 -1.80 2.59 15.37
N TRP A 8 -3.07 2.32 15.72
CA TRP A 8 -3.65 0.99 15.53
C TRP A 8 -3.75 0.60 14.05
N ARG A 9 -4.25 1.49 13.19
CA ARG A 9 -4.33 1.25 11.73
C ARG A 9 -2.95 1.04 11.11
N THR A 10 -1.94 1.81 11.52
CA THR A 10 -0.55 1.64 11.09
C THR A 10 -0.02 0.25 11.47
N ARG A 11 -0.19 -0.16 12.72
CA ARG A 11 0.24 -1.50 13.17
C ARG A 11 -0.48 -2.61 12.40
N ARG A 12 -1.80 -2.50 12.25
CA ARG A 12 -2.60 -3.45 11.49
C ARG A 12 -2.16 -3.55 10.04
N LEU A 13 -1.90 -2.41 9.38
CA LEU A 13 -1.42 -2.38 8.00
C LEU A 13 -0.06 -3.07 7.88
N ARG A 14 0.88 -2.81 8.80
CA ARG A 14 2.19 -3.49 8.80
C ARG A 14 2.06 -4.98 9.06
N THR A 15 1.21 -5.40 10.00
CA THR A 15 1.02 -6.83 10.27
C THR A 15 0.42 -7.54 9.05
N ALA A 16 -0.54 -6.89 8.37
CA ALA A 16 -1.11 -7.40 7.12
C ALA A 16 -0.05 -7.46 6.02
N HIS A 17 0.61 -6.34 5.72
CA HIS A 17 1.58 -6.21 4.63
C HIS A 17 2.85 -7.02 4.85
N GLY A 18 3.35 -7.11 6.06
CA GLY A 18 4.62 -7.74 6.39
C GLY A 18 5.77 -6.74 6.58
N PRO A 19 6.98 -7.27 6.79
CA PRO A 19 8.12 -6.51 7.30
C PRO A 19 8.70 -5.50 6.32
N THR A 20 8.47 -5.66 5.01
CA THR A 20 8.91 -4.72 3.96
C THR A 20 8.26 -3.35 4.08
N LEU A 21 7.13 -3.23 4.78
CA LEU A 21 6.49 -1.95 5.04
C LEU A 21 7.02 -1.32 6.33
N ALA A 22 7.88 -0.32 6.16
CA ALA A 22 8.39 0.51 7.24
C ALA A 22 7.24 1.18 8.02
N TYR A 23 7.41 1.35 9.33
CA TYR A 23 6.37 1.95 10.16
C TYR A 23 6.01 3.37 9.74
N GLU A 24 7.02 4.17 9.40
CA GLU A 24 6.84 5.54 8.93
C GLU A 24 6.02 5.58 7.64
N ALA A 25 6.35 4.73 6.66
CA ALA A 25 5.61 4.62 5.41
C ALA A 25 4.15 4.18 5.67
N ALA A 26 3.94 3.16 6.51
CA ALA A 26 2.60 2.72 6.89
C ALA A 26 1.79 3.83 7.58
N TRP A 27 2.42 4.65 8.41
CA TRP A 27 1.77 5.78 9.07
C TRP A 27 1.37 6.85 8.04
N CYS A 28 2.26 7.20 7.12
CA CYS A 28 1.98 8.17 6.07
C CYS A 28 0.85 7.70 5.14
N LEU A 29 0.87 6.42 4.75
CA LEU A 29 -0.19 5.81 3.95
C LEU A 29 -1.54 5.84 4.67
N VAL A 30 -1.57 5.53 5.97
CA VAL A 30 -2.79 5.62 6.78
C VAL A 30 -3.30 7.06 6.87
N ALA A 31 -2.42 8.05 6.99
CA ALA A 31 -2.79 9.46 7.00
C ALA A 31 -3.41 9.89 5.65
N LEU A 32 -2.79 9.51 4.53
CA LEU A 32 -3.32 9.79 3.18
C LEU A 32 -4.65 9.07 2.91
N ALA A 33 -4.82 7.86 3.44
CA ALA A 33 -6.06 7.09 3.33
C ALA A 33 -7.20 7.67 4.19
N ASP A 34 -6.87 8.38 5.26
CA ASP A 34 -7.85 9.04 6.13
C ASP A 34 -8.30 10.37 5.51
N ASP A 35 -7.35 11.15 4.97
CA ASP A 35 -7.60 12.43 4.33
C ASP A 35 -6.45 12.82 3.37
N VAL A 36 -6.80 13.13 2.11
CA VAL A 36 -5.86 13.55 1.06
C VAL A 36 -5.18 14.88 1.40
N ASP A 37 -5.82 15.73 2.22
CA ASP A 37 -5.26 17.01 2.66
C ASP A 37 -4.04 16.84 3.60
N ASN A 38 -3.76 15.61 4.04
CA ASN A 38 -2.51 15.28 4.72
C ASN A 38 -1.29 15.27 3.79
N LEU A 39 -1.46 15.39 2.47
CA LEU A 39 -0.36 15.35 1.49
C LEU A 39 0.79 16.33 1.82
N PRO A 40 0.57 17.63 2.12
CA PRO A 40 1.66 18.54 2.47
C PRO A 40 2.37 18.14 3.77
N TYR A 41 1.64 17.56 4.73
CA TYR A 41 2.24 17.03 5.96
C TYR A 41 3.15 15.85 5.67
N VAL A 42 2.67 14.88 4.88
CA VAL A 42 3.43 13.68 4.52
C VAL A 42 4.68 14.06 3.72
N ARG A 43 4.58 14.95 2.74
CA ARG A 43 5.73 15.43 1.95
C ARG A 43 6.84 16.05 2.79
N ARG A 44 6.46 16.85 3.80
CA ARG A 44 7.45 17.45 4.73
C ARG A 44 8.17 16.39 5.57
N ARG A 45 7.47 15.30 5.87
CA ARG A 45 7.96 14.21 6.70
C ARG A 45 8.86 13.25 5.92
N THR A 46 8.50 12.94 4.67
CA THR A 46 9.27 12.05 3.78
C THR A 46 10.52 12.71 3.21
N ARG A 47 10.52 14.05 3.05
CA ARG A 47 11.63 14.83 2.47
C ARG A 47 12.14 14.20 1.16
N PRO A 48 11.27 14.07 0.14
CA PRO A 48 11.62 13.37 -1.08
C PRO A 48 12.86 13.98 -1.73
N MET A 49 13.84 13.13 -2.02
CA MET A 49 15.04 13.50 -2.76
C MET A 49 14.85 13.15 -4.24
N PRO A 50 15.23 14.03 -5.19
CA PRO A 50 15.07 13.77 -6.62
C PRO A 50 15.81 12.52 -7.11
N SER A 51 16.87 12.10 -6.41
CA SER A 51 17.71 10.95 -6.76
C SER A 51 17.16 9.60 -6.28
N VAL A 52 16.11 9.59 -5.46
CA VAL A 52 15.53 8.37 -4.90
C VAL A 52 14.19 8.10 -5.60
N PRO A 53 13.97 6.89 -6.16
CA PRO A 53 12.68 6.52 -6.73
C PRO A 53 11.53 6.76 -5.75
N GLN A 54 10.44 7.33 -6.25
CA GLN A 54 9.21 7.53 -5.49
C GLN A 54 8.09 6.71 -6.14
N GLY A 55 7.03 6.45 -5.39
CA GLY A 55 5.89 5.64 -5.81
C GLY A 55 5.98 4.20 -5.34
N VAL A 56 5.32 3.32 -6.09
CA VAL A 56 5.15 1.92 -5.74
C VAL A 56 6.05 1.04 -6.60
N MET A 57 6.83 0.20 -5.94
CA MET A 57 7.62 -0.86 -6.56
C MET A 57 7.01 -2.20 -6.23
N VAL A 58 6.82 -3.06 -7.23
CA VAL A 58 6.37 -4.43 -6.99
C VAL A 58 7.58 -5.30 -6.65
N ASP A 59 7.51 -6.06 -5.56
CA ASP A 59 8.55 -7.05 -5.24
C ASP A 59 8.55 -8.24 -6.22
N VAL A 60 9.49 -9.17 -6.04
CA VAL A 60 9.63 -10.33 -6.92
C VAL A 60 9.14 -11.57 -6.18
N TRP A 61 7.99 -12.12 -6.61
CA TRP A 61 7.38 -13.31 -5.97
C TRP A 61 8.38 -14.46 -5.77
N ALA A 62 9.19 -14.75 -6.79
CA ALA A 62 10.18 -15.83 -6.77
C ALA A 62 11.32 -15.63 -5.74
N GLN A 63 11.53 -14.40 -5.24
CA GLN A 63 12.53 -14.08 -4.22
C GLN A 63 11.97 -14.16 -2.80
N LEU A 64 10.66 -14.34 -2.63
CA LEU A 64 10.04 -14.51 -1.33
C LEU A 64 10.29 -15.93 -0.82
N ASP A 65 10.53 -16.07 0.49
CA ASP A 65 10.60 -17.38 1.13
C ASP A 65 9.23 -18.09 1.12
N SER A 66 9.23 -19.40 1.37
CA SER A 66 8.02 -20.22 1.32
C SER A 66 6.97 -19.84 2.38
N VAL A 67 7.40 -19.30 3.53
CA VAL A 67 6.51 -18.88 4.61
C VAL A 67 5.75 -17.62 4.20
N GLU A 68 6.44 -16.64 3.62
CA GLU A 68 5.86 -15.40 3.12
C GLU A 68 4.96 -15.65 1.91
N GLN A 69 5.36 -16.53 0.99
CA GLN A 69 4.50 -16.97 -0.10
C GLN A 69 3.18 -17.57 0.41
N GLN A 70 3.25 -18.47 1.40
CA GLN A 70 2.05 -19.08 1.98
C GLN A 70 1.18 -18.05 2.71
N ARG A 71 1.79 -17.11 3.45
CA ARG A 71 1.09 -16.02 4.15
C ARG A 71 0.32 -15.13 3.16
N ARG A 72 0.97 -14.70 2.08
CA ARG A 72 0.34 -13.87 1.03
C ARG A 72 -0.75 -14.62 0.29
N ARG A 73 -0.56 -15.91 -0.01
CA ARG A 73 -1.62 -16.77 -0.59
C ARG A 73 -2.84 -16.82 0.32
N ALA A 74 -2.66 -17.14 1.59
CA ALA A 74 -3.76 -17.21 2.56
C ALA A 74 -4.51 -15.87 2.68
N TRP A 75 -3.77 -14.74 2.66
CA TRP A 75 -4.36 -13.42 2.63
C TRP A 75 -5.19 -13.19 1.35
N LEU A 76 -4.62 -13.45 0.17
CA LEU A 76 -5.29 -13.24 -1.11
C LEU A 76 -6.52 -14.14 -1.28
N THR A 77 -6.49 -15.38 -0.78
CA THR A 77 -7.67 -16.24 -0.74
C THR A 77 -8.79 -15.63 0.10
N ARG A 78 -8.45 -14.96 1.21
CA ARG A 78 -9.43 -14.36 2.13
C ARG A 78 -9.93 -12.99 1.66
N HIS A 79 -9.08 -12.19 1.02
CA HIS A 79 -9.32 -10.77 0.80
C HIS A 79 -9.33 -10.35 -0.68
N SER A 80 -8.84 -11.22 -1.58
CA SER A 80 -8.74 -11.00 -3.03
C SER A 80 -7.95 -9.78 -3.48
N ARG A 81 -7.30 -9.07 -2.54
CA ARG A 81 -6.56 -7.82 -2.73
C ARG A 81 -5.38 -7.76 -1.77
N THR A 82 -4.32 -7.06 -2.17
CA THR A 82 -3.18 -6.80 -1.29
C THR A 82 -3.58 -5.82 -0.17
N PRO A 83 -2.82 -5.75 0.93
CA PRO A 83 -3.08 -4.80 2.00
C PRO A 83 -3.05 -3.32 1.56
N LEU A 84 -2.18 -2.92 0.63
CA LEU A 84 -2.13 -1.54 0.13
C LEU A 84 -3.32 -1.23 -0.78
N HIS A 85 -3.70 -2.16 -1.66
CA HIS A 85 -4.91 -2.02 -2.47
C HIS A 85 -6.19 -1.96 -1.62
N MET A 86 -6.23 -2.69 -0.50
CA MET A 86 -7.34 -2.56 0.47
C MET A 86 -7.34 -1.22 1.20
N LEU A 87 -6.17 -0.61 1.41
CA LEU A 87 -6.05 0.71 2.03
C LEU A 87 -6.61 1.81 1.12
N GLY A 88 -6.49 1.65 -0.20
CA GLY A 88 -7.14 2.51 -1.19
C GLY A 88 -6.45 3.85 -1.43
N VAL A 89 -5.17 3.98 -1.09
CA VAL A 89 -4.36 5.14 -1.46
C VAL A 89 -3.91 4.97 -2.92
N PRO A 90 -4.25 5.90 -3.83
CA PRO A 90 -3.80 5.82 -5.22
C PRO A 90 -2.27 5.87 -5.34
N GLU A 91 -1.70 5.15 -6.30
CA GLU A 91 -0.24 5.15 -6.56
C GLU A 91 0.28 6.55 -6.84
N GLU A 92 -0.48 7.36 -7.58
CA GLU A 92 -0.12 8.75 -7.89
C GLU A 92 -0.01 9.59 -6.62
N LEU A 93 -0.87 9.32 -5.63
CA LEU A 93 -0.82 10.02 -4.35
C LEU A 93 0.38 9.59 -3.51
N ILE A 94 0.77 8.30 -3.58
CA ILE A 94 1.99 7.78 -2.95
C ILE A 94 3.23 8.44 -3.55
N GLU A 95 3.28 8.54 -4.89
CA GLU A 95 4.38 9.19 -5.61
C GLU A 95 4.45 10.70 -5.30
N LEU A 96 3.33 11.42 -5.40
CA LEU A 96 3.24 12.85 -5.08
C LEU A 96 3.62 13.15 -3.61
N ALA A 97 3.35 12.21 -2.71
CA ALA A 97 3.73 12.30 -1.31
C ALA A 97 5.23 12.08 -1.09
N GLY A 98 5.97 11.66 -2.11
CA GLY A 98 7.38 11.31 -1.98
C GLY A 98 7.57 10.08 -1.09
N LEU A 99 6.65 9.11 -1.19
CA LEU A 99 6.79 7.82 -0.51
C LEU A 99 7.38 6.81 -1.50
N TYR A 100 8.31 6.01 -1.01
CA TYR A 100 8.75 4.79 -1.68
C TYR A 100 8.17 3.58 -0.94
N VAL A 101 7.33 2.80 -1.61
CA VAL A 101 6.62 1.67 -1.01
C VAL A 101 6.77 0.43 -1.88
N THR A 102 7.02 -0.71 -1.24
CA THR A 102 7.02 -2.00 -1.93
C THR A 102 5.64 -2.63 -1.84
N GLU A 103 5.01 -2.92 -2.99
CA GLU A 103 3.78 -3.70 -3.11
C GLU A 103 4.10 -5.17 -3.40
N TRP A 104 3.17 -6.06 -3.04
CA TRP A 104 3.26 -7.48 -3.29
C TRP A 104 3.14 -7.79 -4.78
N ALA A 105 4.11 -8.54 -5.31
CA ALA A 105 3.85 -9.36 -6.49
C ALA A 105 2.76 -10.39 -6.17
N LEU A 106 1.93 -10.64 -7.18
CA LEU A 106 0.93 -11.70 -7.10
C LEU A 106 1.58 -13.08 -7.38
N PRO A 107 1.02 -14.16 -6.79
CA PRO A 107 1.42 -15.51 -7.15
C PRO A 107 1.23 -15.77 -8.66
N PRO A 108 2.07 -16.60 -9.30
CA PRO A 108 2.03 -16.83 -10.75
C PRO A 108 0.72 -17.49 -11.23
N ASP A 109 0.02 -18.17 -10.32
CA ASP A 109 -1.29 -18.80 -10.56
C ASP A 109 -2.48 -17.82 -10.44
N VAL A 110 -2.25 -16.58 -10.01
CA VAL A 110 -3.28 -15.54 -9.95
C VAL A 110 -3.21 -14.71 -11.23
N PRO A 111 -4.25 -14.70 -12.09
CA PRO A 111 -4.21 -13.96 -13.35
C PRO A 111 -4.03 -12.46 -13.13
N SER A 112 -2.99 -11.88 -13.73
CA SER A 112 -2.61 -10.46 -13.64
C SER A 112 -3.71 -9.48 -14.07
N ILE A 113 -4.75 -9.96 -14.76
CA ILE A 113 -5.98 -9.21 -15.11
C ILE A 113 -6.70 -8.66 -13.87
N SER A 114 -6.49 -9.25 -12.69
CA SER A 114 -7.00 -8.71 -11.41
C SER A 114 -6.32 -7.40 -10.96
N LEU A 115 -5.18 -6.98 -11.53
CA LEU A 115 -4.50 -5.72 -11.20
C LEU A 115 -4.99 -4.53 -12.04
N VAL A 116 -5.29 -4.72 -13.33
CA VAL A 116 -5.80 -3.62 -14.19
C VAL A 116 -7.23 -3.20 -13.81
N VAL A 117 -8.02 -4.13 -13.26
CA VAL A 117 -9.34 -3.82 -12.68
C VAL A 117 -9.22 -3.04 -11.36
N GLN A 118 -8.05 -3.04 -10.72
CA GLN A 118 -7.78 -2.29 -9.48
C GLN A 118 -7.34 -0.83 -9.74
N GLN A 119 -6.92 -0.50 -10.96
CA GLN A 119 -6.55 0.86 -11.37
C GLN A 119 -7.74 1.72 -11.85
N ARG A 120 -8.94 1.15 -12.05
CA ARG A 120 -10.10 1.95 -12.46
C ARG A 120 -10.86 2.47 -11.24
N PRO A 121 -10.98 3.81 -11.06
CA PRO A 121 -11.97 4.33 -10.14
C PRO A 121 -13.35 3.82 -10.57
N ARG A 122 -14.12 3.26 -9.64
CA ARG A 122 -15.52 2.92 -9.91
C ARG A 122 -16.22 4.20 -10.40
N PRO A 123 -16.95 4.17 -11.52
CA PRO A 123 -17.79 5.31 -11.86
C PRO A 123 -18.75 5.55 -10.69
N ARG A 124 -18.77 6.78 -10.18
CA ARG A 124 -19.83 7.22 -9.27
C ARG A 124 -21.16 7.00 -10.00
N ARG A 125 -21.99 6.09 -9.49
CA ARG A 125 -23.42 6.13 -9.79
C ARG A 125 -23.96 7.41 -9.16
N THR A 126 -24.19 8.40 -10.01
CA THR A 126 -25.17 9.46 -9.72
C THR A 126 -26.55 8.83 -9.92
N ASP A 127 -27.21 8.50 -8.81
CA ASP A 127 -28.67 8.61 -8.72
C ASP A 127 -28.97 9.98 -8.11
#